data_AF-C1AY73-F1
#
_entry.id   AF-C1AY73-F1
#
_cell.length_a   1.000
_cell.length_b   1.000
_cell.length_c   1.000
_cell.angle_alpha   90.00
_cell.angle_beta   90.00
_cell.angle_gamma   90.00
#
_symmetry.space_group_name_H-M   'P 1'
#
loop_
_entity.id
_entity.type
_entity.pdbx_description
1 polymer ?
#
loop_
_entity_poly.entity_id
_entity_poly.type
_entity_poly.pdbx_seq_one_letter_code
_entity_poly.pdbx_strand_id
1 'polypeptide(L)'
;MTSRLIDISPDGYEPHPIHSGERTWTETNCYLDLWVEVLHSLGLDPVPAAACAFGARFDGSQWTFLKFKPEDLFALYGIDVGEMNVWRGVLDHVEDNLAAGMLSTVEVDAHWLPDTVGTGYRESHTKTTIVANFIDR
;
A
#
# COMPACT_ATOMS: atom_id res chain seq x y z
N MET A 1 -8.45 17.17 -15.94
CA MET A 1 -7.06 16.79 -16.24
C MET A 1 -6.80 15.52 -15.48
N THR A 2 -6.41 14.46 -16.16
CA THR A 2 -6.04 13.19 -15.56
C THR A 2 -4.72 13.38 -14.81
N SER A 3 -4.75 13.49 -13.48
CA SER A 3 -3.54 13.64 -12.67
C SER A 3 -3.02 12.27 -12.25
N ARG A 4 -1.86 11.88 -12.78
CA ARG A 4 -1.03 10.82 -12.23
C ARG A 4 -0.07 11.45 -11.22
N LEU A 5 0.00 10.90 -10.02
CA LEU A 5 0.80 11.51 -8.95
C LEU A 5 2.26 11.02 -8.95
N ILE A 6 2.46 9.71 -9.13
CA ILE A 6 3.77 9.06 -9.24
C ILE A 6 3.97 8.63 -10.70
N ASP A 7 5.11 8.99 -11.28
CA ASP A 7 5.44 8.66 -12.67
C ASP A 7 5.90 7.20 -12.84
N ILE A 8 4.96 6.27 -12.65
CA ILE A 8 5.13 4.84 -12.89
C ILE A 8 4.10 4.36 -13.92
N SER A 9 4.48 3.34 -14.69
CA SER A 9 3.59 2.58 -15.57
C SER A 9 3.66 1.09 -15.25
N PRO A 10 2.57 0.33 -15.43
CA PRO A 10 2.63 -1.13 -15.30
C PRO A 10 3.69 -1.73 -16.26
N ASP A 11 3.77 -1.17 -17.47
CA ASP A 11 4.80 -1.51 -18.43
C ASP A 11 6.17 -1.05 -17.91
N GLY A 12 6.99 -2.01 -17.48
CA GLY A 12 8.34 -1.76 -16.97
C GLY A 12 8.44 -1.50 -15.45
N TYR A 13 7.34 -1.66 -14.69
CA TYR A 13 7.45 -1.65 -13.22
C TYR A 13 8.17 -2.90 -12.73
N GLU A 14 9.25 -2.71 -11.97
CA GLU A 14 9.92 -3.79 -11.25
C GLU A 14 9.57 -3.66 -9.75
N PRO A 15 8.99 -4.70 -9.12
CA PRO A 15 8.73 -4.68 -7.69
C PRO A 15 10.01 -4.57 -6.87
N HIS A 16 9.91 -4.06 -5.65
CA HIS A 16 11.06 -3.97 -4.76
C HIS A 16 11.65 -5.38 -4.49
N PRO A 17 12.98 -5.56 -4.36
CA PRO A 17 13.59 -6.89 -4.12
C PRO A 17 13.09 -7.62 -2.87
N ILE A 18 12.58 -6.90 -1.85
CA ILE A 18 11.89 -7.50 -0.69
C ILE A 18 10.68 -8.32 -1.13
N HIS A 19 10.04 -7.98 -2.25
CA HIS A 19 8.91 -8.73 -2.79
C HIS A 19 9.29 -9.80 -3.81
N SER A 20 10.58 -10.04 -4.03
CA SER A 20 11.03 -11.12 -4.91
C SER A 20 10.43 -12.48 -4.53
N GLY A 21 10.23 -13.33 -5.53
CA GLY A 21 9.67 -14.67 -5.35
C GLY A 21 10.62 -15.67 -4.68
N GLU A 22 11.90 -15.30 -4.48
CA GLU A 22 12.92 -16.16 -3.86
C GLU A 22 12.89 -16.15 -2.32
N ARG A 23 11.88 -15.51 -1.73
CA ARG A 23 11.70 -15.45 -0.28
C ARG A 23 11.45 -16.83 0.34
N THR A 24 12.07 -17.08 1.49
CA THR A 24 11.83 -18.29 2.29
C THR A 24 10.42 -18.34 2.88
N TRP A 25 9.81 -17.18 3.15
CA TRP A 25 8.44 -17.04 3.66
C TRP A 25 7.68 -16.01 2.83
N THR A 26 6.57 -16.43 2.24
CA THR A 26 5.83 -15.66 1.20
C THR A 26 4.53 -15.05 1.71
N GLU A 27 4.33 -14.94 3.03
CA GLU A 27 3.12 -14.29 3.53
C GLU A 27 3.06 -12.82 3.12
N THR A 28 1.85 -12.40 2.78
CA THR A 28 1.50 -11.05 2.38
C THR A 28 0.89 -10.30 3.55
N ASN A 29 1.28 -9.05 3.71
CA ASN A 29 0.70 -8.11 4.66
C ASN A 29 0.27 -6.88 3.87
N CYS A 30 -1.04 -6.68 3.74
CA CYS A 30 -1.59 -5.64 2.88
C CYS A 30 -1.11 -4.22 3.20
N TYR A 31 -0.67 -3.95 4.43
CA TYR A 31 -0.14 -2.64 4.80
C TYR A 31 1.36 -2.52 4.54
N LEU A 32 2.15 -3.54 4.89
CA LEU A 32 3.60 -3.52 4.66
C LEU A 32 3.90 -3.56 3.17
N ASP A 33 3.28 -4.49 2.45
CA ASP A 33 3.53 -4.70 1.03
C ASP A 33 3.18 -3.44 0.24
N LEU A 34 2.07 -2.78 0.61
CA LEU A 34 1.66 -1.51 0.03
C LEU A 34 2.71 -0.42 0.25
N TRP A 35 3.21 -0.24 1.49
CA TRP A 35 4.20 0.79 1.77
C TRP A 35 5.57 0.50 1.15
N VAL A 36 5.97 -0.77 1.07
CA VAL A 36 7.20 -1.16 0.37
C VAL A 36 7.15 -0.68 -1.08
N GLU A 37 6.04 -0.94 -1.79
CA GLU A 37 5.92 -0.54 -3.20
C GLU A 37 5.66 0.96 -3.38
N VAL A 38 4.96 1.64 -2.47
CA VAL A 38 4.80 3.11 -2.52
C VAL A 38 6.15 3.80 -2.37
N LEU A 39 6.94 3.42 -1.36
CA LEU A 39 8.27 4.00 -1.15
C LEU A 39 9.20 3.69 -2.32
N HIS A 40 9.18 2.45 -2.81
CA HIS A 40 9.96 2.05 -3.98
C HIS A 40 9.60 2.88 -5.22
N SER A 41 8.30 3.07 -5.48
CA SER A 41 7.78 3.89 -6.58
C SER A 41 8.18 5.37 -6.47
N LEU A 42 8.43 5.86 -5.26
CA LEU A 42 8.96 7.21 -5.00
C LEU A 42 10.50 7.28 -5.09
N GLY A 43 11.18 6.18 -5.38
CA GLY A 43 12.64 6.09 -5.41
C GLY A 43 13.28 6.05 -4.01
N LEU A 44 12.51 5.74 -2.98
CA LEU A 44 12.94 5.66 -1.59
C LEU A 44 13.21 4.19 -1.20
N ASP A 45 14.19 3.98 -0.31
CA ASP A 45 14.45 2.66 0.27
C ASP A 45 13.40 2.36 1.37
N PRO A 46 12.60 1.29 1.28
CA PRO A 46 11.61 0.93 2.30
C PRO A 46 12.21 0.24 3.53
N VAL A 47 13.43 -0.31 3.45
CA VAL A 47 14.04 -1.12 4.51
C VAL A 47 14.12 -0.39 5.86
N PRO A 48 14.52 0.90 5.94
CA PRO A 48 14.61 1.61 7.22
C PRO A 48 13.29 1.67 7.99
N ALA A 49 12.15 1.77 7.30
CA ALA A 49 10.83 1.79 7.94
C ALA A 49 10.37 0.42 8.45
N ALA A 50 11.03 -0.67 8.02
CA ALA A 50 10.78 -2.02 8.52
C ALA A 50 11.35 -2.28 9.93
N ALA A 51 11.86 -1.26 10.62
CA ALA A 51 12.30 -1.34 12.01
C ALA A 51 11.23 -1.92 12.97
N CYS A 52 9.94 -1.77 12.63
CA CYS A 52 8.84 -2.40 13.35
C CYS A 52 8.98 -3.92 13.48
N ALA A 53 9.66 -4.61 12.56
CA ALA A 53 9.89 -6.05 12.59
C ALA A 53 10.76 -6.48 13.79
N PHE A 54 11.72 -5.66 14.20
CA PHE A 54 12.56 -5.95 15.37
C PHE A 54 11.83 -5.68 16.69
N GLY A 55 10.84 -4.77 16.68
CA GLY A 55 10.00 -4.47 17.83
C GLY A 55 8.82 -5.41 17.98
N ALA A 56 8.46 -6.17 16.93
CA ALA A 56 7.38 -7.14 16.97
C ALA A 56 7.73 -8.25 17.97
N ARG A 57 6.83 -8.47 18.94
CA ARG A 57 7.04 -9.42 20.04
C ARG A 57 5.77 -10.18 20.36
N PHE A 58 5.96 -11.35 20.95
CA PHE A 58 4.92 -12.13 21.61
C PHE A 58 4.97 -11.86 23.11
N ASP A 59 3.84 -11.48 23.71
CA ASP A 59 3.77 -11.19 25.15
C ASP A 59 3.42 -12.41 26.02
N GLY A 60 3.36 -13.61 25.41
CA GLY A 60 2.87 -14.83 26.04
C GLY A 60 1.42 -15.18 25.67
N SER A 61 0.68 -14.23 25.09
CA SER A 61 -0.72 -14.40 24.68
C SER A 61 -1.03 -13.86 23.28
N GLN A 62 -0.38 -12.78 22.87
CA GLN A 62 -0.64 -12.09 21.61
C GLN A 62 0.65 -11.65 20.94
N TRP A 63 0.60 -11.60 19.60
CA TRP A 63 1.65 -11.01 18.78
C TRP A 63 1.36 -9.53 18.54
N THR A 64 2.41 -8.71 18.59
CA THR A 64 2.33 -7.33 18.12
C THR A 64 2.02 -7.33 16.63
N PHE A 65 1.04 -6.55 16.21
CA PHE A 65 0.72 -6.41 14.79
C PHE A 65 1.87 -5.73 14.05
N LEU A 66 2.42 -6.42 13.06
CA LEU A 66 3.53 -5.91 12.26
C LEU A 66 3.01 -4.86 11.26
N LYS A 67 3.37 -3.60 11.50
CA LYS A 67 2.89 -2.44 10.73
C LYS A 67 3.96 -1.36 10.71
N PHE A 68 4.24 -0.78 9.54
CA PHE A 68 5.05 0.44 9.46
C PHE A 68 4.37 1.55 10.27
N LYS A 69 5.16 2.25 11.07
CA LYS A 69 4.64 3.31 11.93
C LYS A 69 4.53 4.62 11.15
N PRO A 70 3.40 5.34 11.22
CA PRO A 70 3.27 6.68 10.66
C PRO A 70 4.40 7.63 11.09
N GLU A 71 4.83 7.54 12.35
CA GLU A 71 5.90 8.40 12.88
C GLU A 71 7.25 8.11 12.23
N ASP A 72 7.53 6.84 11.91
CA ASP A 72 8.75 6.45 11.22
C ASP A 72 8.70 6.88 9.74
N LEU A 73 7.54 6.74 9.09
CA LEU A 73 7.33 7.23 7.71
C LEU A 73 7.53 8.75 7.61
N PHE A 74 7.02 9.50 8.57
CA PHE A 74 7.21 10.95 8.63
C PHE A 74 8.66 11.31 8.93
N ALA A 75 9.29 10.68 9.92
CA ALA A 75 10.66 10.99 10.32
C ALA A 75 11.70 10.64 9.23
N LEU A 76 11.48 9.55 8.49
CA LEU A 76 12.42 9.06 7.48
C LEU A 76 12.19 9.69 6.10
N TYR A 77 10.93 9.93 5.72
CA TYR A 77 10.57 10.30 4.35
C TYR A 77 9.73 11.58 4.24
N GLY A 78 9.32 12.18 5.36
CA GLY A 78 8.44 13.34 5.38
C GLY A 78 6.99 13.02 4.94
N ILE A 79 6.61 11.75 4.94
CA ILE A 79 5.27 11.30 4.54
C ILE A 79 4.39 11.26 5.78
N ASP A 80 3.40 12.15 5.83
CA ASP A 80 2.36 12.10 6.86
C ASP A 80 1.25 11.12 6.45
N VAL A 81 0.72 10.39 7.44
CA VAL A 81 -0.29 9.33 7.22
C VAL A 81 -1.46 9.59 8.16
N GLY A 82 -2.64 9.80 7.57
CA GLY A 82 -3.87 10.07 8.30
C GLY A 82 -5.02 9.16 7.88
N GLU A 83 -5.99 9.03 8.77
CA GLU A 83 -7.29 8.43 8.46
C GLU A 83 -8.30 9.53 8.14
N MET A 84 -9.09 9.34 7.07
CA MET A 84 -10.03 10.34 6.58
C MET A 84 -11.47 9.85 6.76
N ASN A 85 -12.35 10.75 7.22
CA ASN A 85 -13.79 10.46 7.30
C ASN A 85 -14.42 10.54 5.90
N VAL A 86 -15.08 9.46 5.49
CA VAL A 86 -15.74 9.36 4.18
C VAL A 86 -17.17 9.89 4.26
N TRP A 87 -17.45 11.02 3.59
CA TRP A 87 -18.79 11.65 3.58
C TRP A 87 -19.39 11.90 2.17
N ARG A 88 -18.63 11.60 1.11
CA ARG A 88 -19.02 11.65 -0.31
C ARG A 88 -18.64 10.32 -0.97
N GLY A 89 -18.86 10.19 -2.27
CA GLY A 89 -18.38 9.05 -3.03
C GLY A 89 -16.87 8.88 -2.86
N VAL A 90 -16.42 7.63 -2.75
CA VAL A 90 -14.98 7.32 -2.61
C VAL A 90 -14.19 7.89 -3.79
N LEU A 91 -14.71 7.76 -5.02
CA LEU A 91 -14.07 8.33 -6.20
C LEU A 91 -13.94 9.85 -6.13
N ASP A 92 -14.96 10.56 -5.63
CA ASP A 92 -14.89 12.02 -5.47
C ASP A 92 -13.76 12.43 -4.52
N HIS A 93 -13.57 11.69 -3.42
CA HIS A 93 -12.47 11.95 -2.48
C HIS A 93 -11.10 11.59 -3.05
N VAL A 94 -10.99 10.49 -3.78
CA VAL A 94 -9.71 10.11 -4.41
C VAL A 94 -9.33 11.11 -5.50
N GLU A 95 -10.27 11.57 -6.32
CA GLU A 95 -10.05 12.64 -7.30
C GLU A 95 -9.56 13.94 -6.63
N ASP A 96 -10.24 14.39 -5.57
CA ASP A 96 -9.86 15.59 -4.81
C ASP A 96 -8.46 15.44 -4.18
N ASN A 97 -8.15 14.27 -3.61
CA ASN A 97 -6.86 13.99 -3.00
C ASN A 97 -5.73 13.96 -4.04
N LEU A 98 -5.94 13.32 -5.20
CA LEU A 98 -4.96 13.30 -6.29
C LEU A 98 -4.69 14.73 -6.80
N ALA A 99 -5.72 15.57 -6.94
CA ALA A 99 -5.57 16.97 -7.32
C ALA A 99 -4.79 17.80 -6.28
N ALA A 100 -4.86 17.41 -5.00
CA ALA A 100 -4.09 18.00 -3.90
C ALA A 100 -2.69 17.39 -3.73
N GLY A 101 -2.29 16.43 -4.58
CA GLY A 101 -0.99 15.76 -4.48
C GLY A 101 -0.91 14.72 -3.36
N MET A 102 -2.04 14.16 -2.94
CA MET A 102 -2.13 13.15 -1.87
C MET A 102 -2.51 11.78 -2.44
N LEU A 103 -1.77 10.75 -2.02
CA LEU A 103 -2.13 9.35 -2.27
C LEU A 103 -3.25 8.92 -1.31
N SER A 104 -4.21 8.15 -1.83
CA SER A 104 -5.29 7.59 -1.01
C SER A 104 -5.19 6.08 -0.95
N THR A 105 -5.07 5.53 0.27
CA THR A 105 -5.27 4.11 0.52
C THR A 105 -6.77 3.83 0.59
N VAL A 106 -7.27 2.92 -0.24
CA VAL A 106 -8.69 2.54 -0.25
C VAL A 106 -8.84 1.03 -0.16
N GLU A 107 -9.82 0.61 0.64
CA GLU A 107 -10.21 -0.78 0.76
C GLU A 107 -11.19 -1.11 -0.37
N VAL A 108 -10.89 -2.16 -1.14
CA VAL A 108 -11.63 -2.57 -2.32
C VAL A 108 -11.86 -4.08 -2.31
N ASP A 109 -12.72 -4.53 -3.21
CA ASP A 109 -13.03 -5.95 -3.38
C ASP A 109 -12.08 -6.59 -4.41
N ALA A 110 -11.27 -7.54 -3.93
CA ALA A 110 -10.31 -8.30 -4.72
C ALA A 110 -10.95 -9.05 -5.89
N HIS A 111 -12.27 -9.35 -5.83
CA HIS A 111 -12.99 -9.98 -6.93
C HIS A 111 -12.78 -9.29 -8.28
N TRP A 112 -12.59 -7.96 -8.26
CA TRP A 112 -12.44 -7.10 -9.43
C TRP A 112 -10.99 -6.79 -9.80
N LEU A 113 -10.02 -7.36 -9.11
CA LEU A 113 -8.60 -7.03 -9.23
C LEU A 113 -7.81 -8.16 -9.91
N PRO A 114 -7.40 -8.00 -11.18
CA PRO A 114 -6.70 -9.05 -11.94
C PRO A 114 -5.34 -9.48 -11.35
N ASP A 115 -4.72 -8.64 -10.52
CA ASP A 115 -3.47 -8.94 -9.80
C ASP A 115 -3.66 -9.97 -8.67
N THR A 116 -4.91 -10.34 -8.36
CA THR A 116 -5.25 -11.42 -7.41
C THR A 116 -5.49 -12.77 -8.09
N VAL A 117 -5.04 -12.92 -9.35
CA VAL A 117 -5.00 -14.21 -10.05
C VAL A 117 -4.07 -15.16 -9.29
N GLY A 118 -4.66 -16.15 -8.61
CA GLY A 118 -3.96 -17.10 -7.74
C GLY A 118 -4.50 -17.15 -6.31
N THR A 119 -5.24 -16.12 -5.88
CA THR A 119 -5.89 -16.09 -4.55
C THR A 119 -7.41 -15.97 -4.62
N GLY A 120 -7.96 -15.29 -5.63
CA GLY A 120 -9.43 -15.17 -5.72
C GLY A 120 -10.02 -14.31 -6.83
N TYR A 121 -9.26 -13.86 -7.83
CA TYR A 121 -9.79 -13.04 -8.94
C TYR A 121 -11.01 -13.69 -9.60
N ARG A 122 -12.16 -13.00 -9.59
CA ARG A 122 -13.48 -13.50 -10.03
C ARG A 122 -14.01 -14.78 -9.37
N GLU A 123 -13.34 -15.28 -8.33
CA GLU A 123 -13.70 -16.52 -7.63
C GLU A 123 -14.29 -16.25 -6.25
N SER A 124 -13.81 -15.22 -5.54
CA SER A 124 -14.28 -14.87 -4.20
C SER A 124 -14.32 -13.36 -3.97
N HIS A 125 -15.09 -12.93 -2.97
CA HIS A 125 -15.13 -11.55 -2.50
C HIS A 125 -14.28 -11.41 -1.25
N THR A 126 -13.11 -10.79 -1.37
CA THR A 126 -12.16 -10.61 -0.27
C THR A 126 -11.71 -9.16 -0.22
N LYS A 127 -11.66 -8.57 0.97
CA LYS A 127 -11.16 -7.20 1.16
C LYS A 127 -9.66 -7.16 0.87
N THR A 128 -9.24 -6.20 0.06
CA THR A 128 -7.84 -5.85 -0.13
C THR A 128 -7.68 -4.33 -0.19
N THR A 129 -6.45 -3.85 -0.05
CA THR A 129 -6.14 -2.42 -0.02
C THR A 129 -5.32 -2.05 -1.25
N ILE A 130 -5.65 -0.94 -1.89
CA ILE A 130 -4.87 -0.36 -2.99
C ILE A 130 -4.51 1.09 -2.69
N VAL A 131 -3.52 1.61 -3.40
CA VAL A 131 -3.24 3.06 -3.46
C VAL A 131 -3.56 3.55 -4.85
N ALA A 132 -4.50 4.49 -4.95
CA ALA A 132 -4.81 5.11 -6.23
C ALA A 132 -3.69 6.07 -6.64
N ASN A 133 -3.03 5.77 -7.76
CA ASN A 133 -2.04 6.66 -8.39
C ASN A 133 -2.65 7.50 -9.53
N PHE A 134 -3.75 7.02 -10.11
CA PHE A 134 -4.39 7.57 -11.29
C PHE A 134 -5.85 7.11 -11.36
N ILE A 135 -6.73 7.94 -11.93
CA ILE A 135 -8.13 7.62 -12.25
C ILE A 135 -8.41 8.06 -13.68
N ASP A 136 -8.98 7.16 -14.49
CA ASP A 136 -9.69 7.49 -15.73
C ASP A 136 -11.21 7.38 -15.53
N ARG A 137 -11.94 8.30 -16.16
CA ARG A 137 -13.40 8.39 -16.07
C ARG A 137 -14.02 8.53 -17.45
#